data_AF-A0A7J9JQW2-F1
#
_entry.id   AF-A0A7J9JQW2-F1
#
_cell.length_a   1.000
_cell.length_b   1.000
_cell.length_c   1.000
_cell.angle_alpha   90.00
_cell.angle_beta   90.00
_cell.angle_gamma   90.00
#
_symmetry.space_group_name_H-M   'P 1'
#
loop_
_entity.id
_entity.type
_entity.pdbx_description
1 polymer ?
#
loop_
_entity_poly.entity_id
_entity_poly.type
_entity_poly.pdbx_seq_one_letter_code
_entity_poly.pdbx_strand_id
1 'polypeptide(L)' 'MQLGSTAIGIKTKDGVVLAVEKLSTSPLLEPSIVEKIMEIDEYIGCAMSRLITDALVETQSRPFGVSPLIAGHDENGPSL' A
#
# COMPACT_ATOMS: atom_id res chain seq x y z
N MET A 1 -19.20 4.05 8.66
CA MET A 1 -18.36 2.85 8.44
C MET A 1 -17.18 3.25 7.57
N GLN A 2 -15.98 3.36 8.13
CA GLN A 2 -14.77 3.61 7.35
C GLN A 2 -14.30 2.25 6.82
N LEU A 3 -14.54 2.00 5.53
CA LEU A 3 -14.29 0.72 4.86
C LEU A 3 -12.83 0.55 4.39
N GLY A 4 -11.93 1.45 4.79
CA GLY A 4 -10.52 1.45 4.37
C GLY A 4 -9.61 1.25 5.58
N SER A 5 -8.59 0.43 5.40
CA SER A 5 -7.51 0.26 6.36
C SER A 5 -6.55 1.44 6.27
N THR A 6 -6.01 1.88 7.40
CA THR A 6 -5.10 3.04 7.40
C THR A 6 -3.76 2.67 6.76
N ALA A 7 -3.28 3.51 5.85
CA ALA A 7 -1.94 3.44 5.29
C ALA A 7 -1.14 4.70 5.69
N ILE A 8 0.12 4.51 6.05
CA ILE A 8 1.04 5.57 6.46
C ILE A 8 2.34 5.40 5.68
N GLY A 9 2.83 6.50 5.10
CA GLY A 9 4.17 6.58 4.53
C GLY A 9 5.01 7.59 5.30
N ILE A 10 6.27 7.25 5.57
CA ILE A 10 7.23 8.14 6.22
C ILE A 10 8.47 8.23 5.33
N LYS A 11 8.82 9.46 4.96
CA LYS A 11 10.04 9.79 4.21
C LYS A 11 11.07 10.38 5.16
N THR A 12 12.24 9.77 5.22
CA THR A 12 13.40 10.25 5.98
C THR A 12 14.49 10.70 5.01
N LYS A 13 15.69 11.04 5.51
CA LYS A 13 16.85 11.31 4.65
C LYS A 13 17.47 10.02 4.11
N ASP A 14 17.34 8.93 4.87
CA ASP A 14 18.01 7.65 4.60
C ASP A 14 17.11 6.67 3.82
N GLY A 15 15.81 6.95 3.75
CA GLY A 15 14.86 5.98 3.19
C GLY A 15 13.39 6.36 3.36
N VAL A 16 12.54 5.47 2.87
CA VAL A 16 11.09 5.52 3.00
C VAL A 16 10.56 4.27 3.67
N VAL A 17 9.53 4.44 4.50
CA VAL A 17 8.82 3.34 5.16
C VAL A 17 7.35 3.44 4.82
N LEU A 18 6.77 2.34 4.34
CA LEU A 18 5.34 2.17 4.14
C LEU A 18 4.80 1.21 5.19
N ALA A 19 3.71 1.58 5.86
CA ALA A 19 3.02 0.74 6.82
C ALA A 19 1.52 0.78 6.52
N VAL A 20 0.88 -0.39 6.49
CA VAL A 20 -0.56 -0.51 6.28
C VAL A 20 -1.18 -1.36 7.36
N GLU A 21 -2.26 -0.87 7.94
CA GLU A 21 -3.09 -1.62 8.86
C GLU A 21 -3.68 -2.86 8.17
N LYS A 22 -3.50 -4.03 8.77
CA LYS A 22 -4.05 -5.29 8.30
C LYS A 22 -5.16 -5.75 9.22
N LEU A 23 -6.40 -5.44 8.84
CA LEU A 23 -7.60 -5.93 9.52
C LEU A 23 -7.91 -7.37 9.07
N SER A 24 -7.62 -8.34 9.93
CA SER A 24 -8.05 -9.73 9.74
C SER A 24 -9.54 -9.83 10.04
N THR A 25 -10.37 -10.05 9.01
CA THR A 25 -11.83 -10.15 9.15
C THR A 25 -12.29 -11.46 9.78
N SER A 26 -11.41 -12.47 9.82
CA SER A 26 -11.64 -13.76 10.44
C SER A 26 -10.33 -14.35 10.95
N PRO A 27 -10.32 -15.05 12.10
CA PRO A 27 -9.14 -15.78 12.59
C PRO A 27 -8.75 -16.97 11.69
N LEU A 28 -9.61 -17.37 10.76
CA LEU A 28 -9.34 -18.45 9.80
C LEU A 28 -8.67 -17.96 8.51
N LEU A 29 -8.55 -16.65 8.34
CA LEU A 29 -7.98 -16.06 7.14
C LEU A 29 -6.45 -16.11 7.23
N GLU A 30 -5.82 -16.78 6.28
CA GLU A 30 -4.36 -16.79 6.17
C GLU A 30 -3.87 -15.35 5.91
N PRO A 31 -3.06 -14.75 6.81
CA PRO A 31 -2.68 -13.35 6.69
C PRO A 31 -2.07 -13.04 5.33
N SER A 32 -1.22 -13.93 4.82
CA SER A 32 -0.51 -13.77 3.55
C SER A 32 -1.41 -13.53 2.33
N ILE A 33 -2.71 -13.87 2.39
CA ILE A 33 -3.68 -13.66 1.30
C ILE A 33 -4.00 -12.16 1.11
N VAL A 34 -3.90 -11.35 2.17
CA VAL A 34 -4.18 -9.90 2.10
C VAL A 34 -2.87 -9.14 2.11
N GLU A 35 -2.21 -9.10 0.96
CA GLU A 35 -1.11 -8.17 0.72
C GLU A 35 -1.67 -6.77 0.48
N LYS A 36 -1.07 -5.76 1.12
CA LYS A 36 -1.45 -4.35 0.97
C LYS A 36 -0.27 -3.47 0.61
N ILE A 37 0.94 -4.00 0.72
CA ILE A 37 2.17 -3.40 0.26
C ILE A 37 2.65 -4.29 -0.87
N MET A 38 2.91 -3.71 -2.03
CA MET A 38 3.40 -4.42 -3.20
C MET A 38 4.74 -3.85 -3.60
N GLU A 39 5.68 -4.72 -3.95
CA GLU A 39 6.91 -4.35 -4.63
C GLU A 39 6.57 -4.08 -6.11
N ILE A 40 6.86 -2.87 -6.58
CA ILE A 40 6.73 -2.49 -8.00
C ILE A 40 8.04 -2.77 -8.72
N ASP A 41 9.17 -2.48 -8.05
CA ASP A 41 10.54 -2.70 -8.52
C ASP A 41 11.45 -2.81 -7.29
N GLU A 42 12.73 -3.19 -7.47
CA GLU A 42 13.72 -3.39 -6.40
C GLU A 42 13.83 -2.17 -5.46
N TYR A 43 13.58 -0.97 -5.98
CA TYR A 43 13.66 0.30 -5.26
C TYR A 43 12.32 1.03 -5.12
N ILE A 44 11.19 0.42 -5.51
CA ILE A 44 9.88 1.08 -5.54
C ILE A 44 8.81 0.15 -4.92
N GLY A 45 8.07 0.68 -3.95
CA GLY A 45 6.93 0.01 -3.31
C GLY A 45 5.66 0.84 -3.36
N CYS A 46 4.51 0.17 -3.23
CA CYS A 46 3.19 0.82 -3.18
C CYS A 46 2.33 0.25 -2.06
N ALA A 47 1.72 1.12 -1.26
CA ALA A 47 0.79 0.77 -0.20
C ALA A 47 -0.65 1.15 -0.56
N MET A 48 -1.58 0.22 -0.32
CA MET A 48 -3.01 0.39 -0.60
C MET A 48 -3.87 0.36 0.65
N SER A 49 -4.72 1.38 0.80
CA SER A 49 -5.63 1.55 1.94
C SER A 49 -6.94 0.73 1.84
N ARG A 50 -7.23 0.05 0.71
CA ARG A 50 -8.45 -0.78 0.55
C ARG A 50 -8.13 -2.14 -0.05
N LEU A 51 -9.08 -3.07 0.11
CA LEU A 51 -9.00 -4.44 -0.39
C LEU A 51 -8.57 -4.44 -1.85
N ILE A 52 -7.52 -5.21 -2.15
CA ILE A 52 -7.09 -5.49 -3.51
C ILE A 52 -7.89 -6.71 -3.95
N THR A 53 -8.98 -6.49 -4.68
CA THR A 53 -9.65 -7.57 -5.40
C THR A 53 -9.15 -7.55 -6.85
N ASP A 54 -9.21 -8.68 -7.55
CA ASP A 54 -8.68 -8.83 -8.92
C ASP A 54 -9.14 -7.71 -9.87
N ALA A 55 -10.40 -7.27 -9.73
CA ALA A 55 -10.98 -6.15 -10.49
C ALA A 55 -10.43 -4.74 -10.15
N LEU A 56 -9.71 -4.59 -9.04
CA LEU A 56 -9.16 -3.31 -8.54
C LEU A 56 -7.71 -3.06 -8.97
N VAL A 57 -6.98 -4.09 -9.42
CA VAL A 57 -5.71 -3.88 -10.14
C VAL A 57 -5.95 -3.01 -11.38
N GLU A 58 -7.04 -3.25 -12.11
CA GLU A 58 -7.43 -2.45 -13.28
C GLU A 58 -8.11 -1.11 -12.91
N THR A 59 -8.68 -1.00 -11.70
CA THR A 59 -9.49 0.17 -11.29
C THR A 59 -8.75 1.13 -10.33
N GLN A 60 -7.42 1.19 -10.40
CA GLN A 60 -6.61 2.21 -9.68
C GLN A 60 -6.98 3.65 -10.09
N SER A 61 -7.65 3.82 -11.23
CA SER A 61 -7.98 5.12 -11.84
C SER A 61 -9.36 5.66 -11.49
N ARG A 62 -9.87 5.44 -10.26
CA ARG A 62 -11.08 6.13 -9.77
C ARG A 62 -10.71 7.30 -8.85
N PRO A 63 -11.09 8.55 -9.16
CA PRO A 63 -10.50 9.75 -8.56
C PRO A 63 -10.73 9.91 -7.06
N PHE A 64 -11.74 9.26 -6.49
CA PHE A 64 -11.99 9.24 -5.04
C PHE A 64 -12.51 7.87 -4.61
N GLY A 65 -11.62 6.96 -4.25
CA GLY A 65 -12.01 5.62 -3.80
C GLY A 65 -10.88 4.81 -3.18
N VAL A 66 -9.65 4.97 -3.68
CA VAL A 66 -8.41 4.42 -3.13
C VAL A 66 -7.31 5.45 -3.33
N SER A 67 -6.47 5.67 -2.32
CA SER A 67 -5.28 6.53 -2.43
C SER A 67 -4.06 5.63 -2.30
N PRO A 68 -3.40 5.24 -3.40
CA PRO A 68 -2.13 4.53 -3.32
C PRO A 68 -1.05 5.48 -2.79
N LEU A 69 -0.20 4.96 -1.90
CA LEU A 69 1.04 5.62 -1.48
C LEU A 69 2.19 4.92 -2.19
N ILE A 70 2.88 5.62 -3.09
CA ILE A 70 4.03 5.08 -3.82
C ILE A 70 5.27 5.64 -3.16
N ALA A 71 6.23 4.79 -2.83
CA ALA A 71 7.50 5.22 -2.27
C ALA A 71 8.66 4.55 -3.00
N GLY A 72 9.77 5.25 -3.14
CA GLY A 72 10.98 4.68 -3.71
C GLY A 72 12.25 5.37 -3.22
N HIS A 73 13.38 4.76 -3.56
CA HIS A 73 14.71 5.30 -3.23
C HIS A 73 15.63 5.18 -4.44
N ASP A 74 15.89 6.30 -5.11
CA ASP A 74 16.77 6.36 -6.28
C ASP A 74 18.04 7.19 -6.00
N GLU A 75 18.80 7.52 -7.05
CA GLU A 75 20.01 8.33 -6.97
C GLU A 75 19.79 9.75 -6.43
N ASN A 76 18.57 10.28 -6.54
CA ASN A 76 18.14 11.56 -5.97
C ASN A 76 17.71 11.41 -4.50
N GLY A 77 17.67 10.18 -3.97
CA GLY A 77 17.32 9.84 -2.61
C GLY A 77 15.86 9.36 -2.43
N PRO A 78 15.35 9.36 -1.18
CA PRO A 78 14.03 8.83 -0.86
C PRO A 78 12.88 9.75 -1.32
N SER A 79 11.87 9.13 -1.93
CA SER A 79 10.64 9.76 -2.45
C SER A 79 9.39 9.02 -1.96
N LEU A 80 8.36 9.77 -1.54
CA LEU A 80 7.05 9.30 -1.09
C LEU A 80 5.96 10.17 -1.73
#